data_AF-A0A958FHY0-F1
#
_entry.id   AF-A0A958FHY0-F1
#
_cell.length_a   1.000
_cell.length_b   1.000
_cell.length_c   1.000
_cell.angle_alpha   90.00
_cell.angle_beta   90.00
_cell.angle_gamma   90.00
#
_symmetry.space_group_name_H-M   'P 1'
#
loop_
_entity.id
_entity.type
_entity.pdbx_description
1 polymer ?
#
loop_
_entity_poly.entity_id
_entity_poly.type
_entity_poly.pdbx_seq_one_letter_code
_entity_poly.pdbx_strand_id
1 'polypeptide(L)' 'RVTERFKHYRHNPDDPHSLSGDTISQVFEDHTGALWLVSPGSGVNRYDRTHGRFIRYRHD' A
#
# COMPACT_ATOMS: atom_id res chain seq x y z
N ARG A 1 -24.36 -13.82 14.00
CA ARG A 1 -23.97 -12.81 12.99
C ARG A 1 -22.50 -13.05 12.67
N VAL A 2 -22.14 -13.27 11.40
CA VAL A 2 -20.72 -13.42 11.00
C VAL A 2 -20.21 -12.03 10.61
N THR A 3 -19.03 -11.66 11.10
CA THR A 3 -18.35 -10.41 10.72
C THR A 3 -17.19 -10.71 9.77
N GLU A 4 -16.85 -9.75 8.92
CA GLU A 4 -15.67 -9.83 8.08
C GLU A 4 -14.39 -9.59 8.90
N ARG A 5 -13.25 -10.02 8.35
CA ARG A 5 -11.92 -9.76 8.92
C ARG A 5 -11.20 -8.72 8.06
N PHE A 6 -10.76 -7.64 8.69
CA PHE A 6 -9.93 -6.62 8.04
C PHE A 6 -8.45 -6.82 8.41
N LYS A 7 -7.56 -6.66 7.43
CA LYS A 7 -6.12 -6.60 7.66
C LYS A 7 -5.68 -5.13 7.60
N HIS A 8 -5.02 -4.67 8.66
CA HIS A 8 -4.45 -3.34 8.70
C HIS A 8 -3.00 -3.35 8.21
N TYR A 9 -2.69 -2.42 7.33
CA TYR A 9 -1.34 -2.16 6.86
C TYR A 9 -0.89 -0.79 7.36
N ARG A 10 0.34 -0.69 7.85
CA ARG A 10 0.94 0.55 8.36
C ARG A 10 2.34 0.75 7.79
N HIS A 11 2.80 1.99 7.85
CA HIS A 11 4.21 2.29 7.68
C HIS A 11 5.02 1.68 8.83
N ASN A 12 6.09 1.00 8.47
CA ASN A 12 7.11 0.50 9.36
C ASN A 12 8.47 0.93 8.76
N PRO A 13 9.24 1.78 9.45
CA PRO A 13 10.53 2.24 8.95
C PRO A 13 11.55 1.09 8.82
N ASP A 14 11.41 0.02 9.60
CA ASP A 14 12.31 -1.13 9.62
C ASP A 14 11.95 -2.20 8.58
N ASP A 15 10.79 -2.08 7.92
CA ASP A 15 10.34 -3.01 6.88
C ASP A 15 10.21 -2.27 5.54
N PRO A 16 11.12 -2.47 4.57
CA PRO A 16 11.03 -1.82 3.26
C PRO A 16 9.81 -2.25 2.44
N HIS A 17 9.11 -3.33 2.83
CA HIS A 17 7.93 -3.86 2.16
C HIS A 17 6.60 -3.39 2.78
N SER A 18 6.63 -2.55 3.82
CA SER A 18 5.42 -1.91 4.35
C SER A 18 5.04 -0.67 3.52
N LEU A 19 3.91 -0.03 3.83
CA LEU A 19 3.54 1.27 3.22
C LEU A 19 4.65 2.32 3.39
N SER A 20 4.78 3.23 2.43
CA SER A 20 5.70 4.38 2.50
C SER A 20 5.25 5.46 3.49
N GLY A 21 3.96 5.52 3.82
CA GLY A 21 3.38 6.40 4.84
C GLY A 21 2.00 5.90 5.28
N ASP A 22 1.56 6.32 6.46
CA ASP A 22 0.29 5.85 7.05
C ASP A 22 -0.96 6.51 6.45
N THR A 23 -0.81 7.70 5.86
CA THR A 23 -1.91 8.40 5.20
C THR A 23 -1.98 7.98 3.74
N ILE A 24 -3.15 7.48 3.32
CA ILE A 24 -3.45 7.16 1.92
C ILE A 24 -4.50 8.14 1.41
N SER A 25 -4.17 8.92 0.37
CA SER A 25 -5.10 9.90 -0.22
C SER A 25 -5.87 9.36 -1.42
N GLN A 26 -5.30 8.41 -2.14
CA GLN A 26 -5.91 7.82 -3.33
C GLN A 26 -5.58 6.33 -3.41
N VAL A 27 -6.55 5.56 -3.90
CA VAL A 27 -6.41 4.14 -4.24
C VAL A 27 -6.89 3.97 -5.68
N PHE A 28 -6.10 3.29 -6.50
CA PHE A 28 -6.38 3.04 -7.91
C PHE A 28 -6.04 1.60 -8.27
N GLU A 29 -6.87 0.95 -9.09
CA GLU A 29 -6.58 -0.36 -9.65
C GLU A 29 -6.32 -0.22 -11.15
N ASP A 30 -5.17 -0.71 -11.62
CA ASP A 30 -4.87 -0.69 -13.05
C ASP A 30 -5.50 -1.88 -13.79
N HIS A 31 -5.38 -1.87 -15.12
CA HIS A 31 -5.93 -2.93 -15.98
C HIS A 31 -5.29 -4.32 -15.78
N THR A 32 -4.16 -4.40 -15.06
CA THR A 32 -3.51 -5.67 -14.69
C THR A 32 -4.01 -6.21 -13.34
N GLY A 33 -4.84 -5.45 -12.62
CA GLY A 33 -5.34 -5.78 -11.28
C GLY A 33 -4.40 -5.36 -10.15
N ALA A 34 -3.33 -4.62 -10.46
CA ALA A 34 -2.43 -4.11 -9.44
C ALA A 34 -3.06 -2.90 -8.74
N LEU A 35 -2.98 -2.90 -7.40
CA LEU A 35 -3.46 -1.78 -6.59
C LEU A 35 -2.33 -0.78 -6.34
N TRP A 36 -2.61 0.47 -6.64
CA TRP A 36 -1.75 1.62 -6.44
C TRP A 36 -2.32 2.50 -5.33
N LEU A 37 -1.50 2.86 -4.35
CA LEU A 37 -1.88 3.68 -3.20
C LEU A 37 -0.97 4.89 -3.11
N VAL A 38 -1.56 6.08 -3.11
CA VAL A 38 -0.82 7.34 -2.99
C VAL A 38 -0.71 7.73 -1.53
N SER A 39 0.51 7.88 -1.04
CA SER A 39 0.82 8.41 0.29
C SER A 39 1.36 9.83 0.15
N PRO A 40 0.57 10.88 0.49
CA PRO A 40 1.01 12.27 0.35
C PRO A 40 2.36 12.53 1.02
N GLY A 41 3.29 13.17 0.30
CA GLY A 41 4.65 13.46 0.78
C GLY A 41 5.57 12.24 0.95
N SER A 42 5.05 11.01 0.79
CA SER A 42 5.81 9.77 0.98
C SER A 42 5.96 8.94 -0.30
N GLY A 43 5.19 9.27 -1.35
CA GLY A 43 5.28 8.66 -2.68
C GLY A 43 4.10 7.76 -3.00
N VAL A 44 4.31 6.79 -3.88
CA VAL A 44 3.28 5.85 -4.35
C VAL A 44 3.68 4.43 -3.97
N ASN A 45 2.70 3.59 -3.62
CA ASN A 45 2.89 2.20 -3.27
C ASN A 45 2.13 1.32 -4.28
N ARG A 46 2.77 0.27 -4.80
CA ARG A 46 2.07 -0.81 -5.51
C ARG A 46 1.93 -2.01 -4.58
N TYR A 47 0.72 -2.50 -4.38
CA TYR A 47 0.44 -3.67 -3.56
C TYR A 47 0.54 -4.96 -4.39
N ASP A 48 1.50 -5.81 -4.02
CA ASP A 48 1.60 -7.17 -4.51
C ASP A 48 0.66 -8.07 -3.72
N ARG A 49 -0.49 -8.39 -4.31
CA ARG A 49 -1.52 -9.24 -3.70
C ARG A 49 -1.03 -10.67 -3.44
N THR A 50 -0.09 -11.17 -4.23
CA THR A 50 0.42 -12.56 -4.14
C THR A 50 1.24 -12.76 -2.87
N HIS A 51 2.10 -11.78 -2.57
CA HIS A 51 3.00 -11.86 -1.42
C HIS A 51 2.55 -11.03 -0.21
N GLY A 52 1.51 -10.21 -0.38
CA GLY A 52 0.99 -9.31 0.66
C GLY A 52 1.98 -8.21 1.04
N ARG A 53 2.71 -7.66 0.07
CA ARG A 53 3.79 -6.68 0.24
C ARG A 53 3.55 -5.41 -0.55
N PHE A 54 4.18 -4.31 -0.16
CA PHE A 54 4.19 -3.06 -0.91
C PHE A 54 5.55 -2.82 -1.56
N ILE A 55 5.49 -2.35 -2.81
CA ILE A 55 6.64 -1.81 -3.54
C ILE A 55 6.50 -0.29 -3.51
N ARG A 56 7.48 0.40 -2.94
CA ARG A 56 7.49 1.85 -2.78
C ARG A 56 8.15 2.53 -3.98
N TYR A 57 7.53 3.59 -4.47
CA TYR A 57 8.05 4.47 -5.51
C TYR A 57 8.13 5.89 -4.94
N ARG A 58 9.34 6.45 -4.86
CA ARG A 58 9.58 7.83 -4.43
C ARG A 58 10.23 8.59 -5.58
N HIS A 59 9.99 9.90 -5.62
CA HIS A 59 10.68 10.81 -6.51
C HIS A 59 11.87 11.39 -5.73
N ASP A 60 13.05 11.42 -6.35
CA ASP A 60 14.28 12.01 -5.80
C ASP A 60 14.36 13.52 -6.06
#